data_AF-A0A2E7JIB1-F1
#
_entry.id   AF-A0A2E7JIB1-F1
#
_cell.length_a   1.000
_cell.length_b   1.000
_cell.length_c   1.000
_cell.angle_alpha   90.00
_cell.angle_beta   90.00
_cell.angle_gamma   90.00
#
_symmetry.space_group_name_H-M   'P 1'
#
loop_
_entity.id
_entity.type
_entity.pdbx_description
1 polymer ?
#
loop_
_entity_poly.entity_id
_entity_poly.type
_entity_poly.pdbx_seq_one_letter_code
_entity_poly.pdbx_strand_id
1 'polypeptide(L)'
;MPVSIIPFNMPEPAEIPSHIIDSLKSMPRDEAVAKGMDLLMQIEAADTMVYERISEGGVPELAHVAGAGAEQLQAVLEQDTARSFAGQEGVGPSALLIMGQAEVSEESALPAGVLRFLLEGAESGMLGFNYVLPLTGTEGQLLGALTLIRRAASGPLNHEQPNICEGLRRELSQMLA
;
A
#
# COMPACT_ATOMS: atom_id res chain seq x y z
N MET A 1 12.56 -0.19 -18.25
CA MET A 1 12.03 1.19 -18.06
C MET A 1 12.46 1.65 -16.70
N PRO A 2 12.94 2.89 -16.53
CA PRO A 2 13.24 3.41 -15.20
C PRO A 2 12.01 3.36 -14.30
N VAL A 3 12.20 3.35 -12.97
CA VAL A 3 11.11 3.39 -11.99
C VAL A 3 10.16 4.52 -12.34
N SER A 4 8.89 4.18 -12.50
CA SER A 4 7.82 5.11 -12.84
C SER A 4 6.78 5.06 -11.75
N ILE A 5 6.36 6.25 -11.29
CA ILE A 5 5.23 6.44 -10.39
C ILE A 5 4.14 7.09 -11.22
N ILE A 6 3.05 6.36 -11.46
CA ILE A 6 1.97 6.81 -12.35
C ILE A 6 0.62 6.77 -11.64
N PRO A 7 -0.30 7.70 -11.94
CA PRO A 7 -1.68 7.59 -11.50
C PRO A 7 -2.31 6.28 -11.96
N PHE A 8 -3.01 5.62 -11.04
CA PHE A 8 -3.73 4.37 -11.27
C PHE A 8 -5.22 4.58 -11.00
N ASN A 9 -6.03 4.34 -12.02
CA ASN A 9 -7.48 4.42 -11.89
C ASN A 9 -8.00 3.10 -11.32
N MET A 10 -8.42 3.13 -10.06
CA MET A 10 -9.14 2.01 -9.47
C MET A 10 -10.47 1.80 -10.20
N PRO A 11 -10.89 0.56 -10.48
CA PRO A 11 -12.17 0.29 -11.13
C PRO A 11 -13.33 0.52 -10.15
N GLU A 12 -14.56 0.25 -10.61
CA GLU A 12 -15.73 0.22 -9.73
C GLU A 12 -15.52 -0.76 -8.56
N PRO A 13 -15.81 -0.36 -7.30
CA PRO A 13 -15.62 -1.24 -6.15
C PRO A 13 -16.52 -2.48 -6.24
N ALA A 14 -15.96 -3.63 -5.84
CA ALA A 14 -16.78 -4.79 -5.51
C ALA A 14 -17.53 -4.53 -4.19
N GLU A 15 -18.72 -5.12 -4.06
CA GLU A 15 -19.46 -5.12 -2.81
C GLU A 15 -18.78 -6.03 -1.79
N ILE A 16 -18.41 -5.48 -0.63
CA ILE A 16 -17.83 -6.26 0.46
C ILE A 16 -18.96 -6.85 1.30
N PRO A 17 -18.96 -8.16 1.60
CA PRO A 17 -20.01 -8.79 2.40
C PRO A 17 -20.24 -8.07 3.74
N SER A 18 -21.50 -7.80 4.09
CA SER A 18 -21.86 -7.01 5.27
C SER A 18 -21.28 -7.55 6.58
N HIS A 19 -21.26 -8.87 6.77
CA HIS A 19 -20.68 -9.50 7.97
C HIS A 19 -19.17 -9.23 8.12
N ILE A 20 -18.44 -9.04 7.02
CA ILE A 20 -17.03 -8.62 7.04
C ILE A 20 -16.95 -7.17 7.50
N ILE A 21 -17.76 -6.29 6.92
CA ILE A 21 -17.83 -4.86 7.27
C ILE A 21 -18.17 -4.70 8.76
N ASP A 22 -19.20 -5.40 9.24
CA ASP A 22 -19.64 -5.36 10.64
C ASP A 22 -18.54 -5.84 11.58
N SER A 23 -17.80 -6.87 11.19
CA SER A 23 -16.64 -7.35 11.94
C SER A 23 -15.55 -6.28 12.02
N LEU A 24 -15.20 -5.63 10.91
CA LEU A 24 -14.17 -4.58 10.87
C LEU A 24 -14.59 -3.36 11.71
N LYS A 25 -15.86 -2.93 11.62
CA LYS A 25 -16.40 -1.81 12.40
C LYS A 25 -16.38 -2.03 13.92
N SER A 26 -16.34 -3.27 14.36
CA SER A 26 -16.26 -3.61 15.78
C SER A 26 -14.84 -3.51 16.37
N MET A 27 -13.83 -3.28 15.53
CA MET A 27 -12.42 -3.22 15.93
C MET A 27 -11.94 -1.77 16.09
N PRO A 28 -10.86 -1.53 16.86
CA PRO A 28 -10.11 -0.28 16.78
C PRO A 28 -9.67 0.02 15.34
N ARG A 29 -9.58 1.30 15.01
CA ARG A 29 -9.32 1.79 13.63
C ARG A 29 -8.12 1.12 12.96
N ASP A 30 -6.95 1.16 13.60
CA ASP A 30 -5.72 0.59 13.02
C ASP A 30 -5.78 -0.95 12.95
N GLU A 31 -6.45 -1.59 13.92
CA GLU A 31 -6.69 -3.04 13.90
C GLU A 31 -7.65 -3.45 12.78
N ALA A 32 -8.65 -2.63 12.46
CA ALA A 32 -9.55 -2.86 11.33
C ALA A 32 -8.79 -2.80 9.99
N VAL A 33 -7.85 -1.85 9.84
CA VAL A 33 -7.01 -1.76 8.64
C VAL A 33 -6.08 -2.97 8.54
N ALA A 34 -5.40 -3.35 9.63
CA ALA A 34 -4.57 -4.54 9.67
C ALA A 34 -5.38 -5.80 9.32
N LYS A 35 -6.60 -5.92 9.86
CA LYS A 35 -7.48 -7.04 9.50
C LYS A 35 -7.92 -7.00 8.03
N GLY A 36 -8.16 -5.81 7.48
CA GLY A 36 -8.42 -5.61 6.07
C GLY A 36 -7.23 -6.06 5.19
N MET A 37 -5.99 -5.78 5.61
CA MET A 37 -4.79 -6.27 4.93
C MET A 37 -4.76 -7.81 4.91
N ASP A 38 -5.06 -8.48 6.03
CA ASP A 38 -5.13 -9.94 6.08
C ASP A 38 -6.15 -10.51 5.07
N LEU A 39 -7.32 -9.87 4.94
CA LEU A 39 -8.36 -10.28 3.99
C LEU A 39 -7.88 -10.12 2.55
N LEU A 40 -7.17 -9.05 2.23
CA LEU A 40 -6.58 -8.84 0.89
C LEU A 40 -5.45 -9.82 0.59
N MET A 41 -4.69 -10.25 1.60
CA MET A 41 -3.68 -11.29 1.44
C MET A 41 -4.29 -12.66 1.15
N GLN A 42 -5.47 -12.97 1.70
CA GLN A 42 -6.15 -14.25 1.42
C GLN A 42 -6.58 -14.40 -0.04
N ILE A 43 -6.81 -13.29 -0.75
CA ILE A 43 -7.09 -13.29 -2.19
C ILE A 43 -5.82 -13.04 -3.02
N GLU A 44 -4.64 -13.13 -2.38
CA GLU A 44 -3.33 -12.91 -2.99
C GLU A 44 -3.22 -11.54 -3.68
N ALA A 45 -3.79 -10.48 -3.10
CA ALA A 45 -3.70 -9.13 -3.67
C ALA A 45 -2.28 -8.54 -3.57
N ALA A 46 -1.47 -9.02 -2.62
CA ALA A 46 -0.10 -8.58 -2.41
C ALA A 46 0.76 -9.69 -1.81
N ASP A 47 2.08 -9.65 -2.05
CA ASP A 47 3.05 -10.48 -1.34
C ASP A 47 3.38 -9.87 0.03
N THR A 48 3.46 -8.53 0.08
CA THR A 48 3.70 -7.75 1.30
C THR A 48 2.78 -6.52 1.26
N MET A 49 2.26 -6.09 2.40
CA MET A 49 1.47 -4.86 2.49
C MET A 49 2.00 -3.95 3.58
N VAL A 50 1.89 -2.65 3.34
CA VAL A 50 2.26 -1.59 4.28
C VAL A 50 1.04 -0.72 4.51
N TYR A 51 0.75 -0.42 5.76
CA TYR A 51 -0.19 0.63 6.16
C TYR A 51 0.57 1.77 6.82
N GLU A 52 0.48 2.94 6.21
CA GLU A 52 0.94 4.21 6.77
C GLU A 52 -0.27 5.07 7.08
N ARG A 53 -0.31 5.66 8.27
CA ARG A 53 -1.36 6.59 8.70
C ARG A 53 -0.84 8.02 8.65
N ILE A 54 -1.69 9.00 8.39
CA ILE A 54 -1.35 10.41 8.54
C ILE A 54 -1.66 10.83 9.98
N SER A 55 -0.62 11.22 10.72
CA SER A 55 -0.76 11.75 12.09
C SER A 55 -1.43 13.13 12.11
N GLU A 56 -1.80 13.62 13.29
CA GLU A 56 -2.39 14.96 13.48
C GLU A 56 -1.49 16.09 12.92
N GLY A 57 -0.18 15.86 12.81
CA GLY A 57 0.77 16.80 12.21
C GLY A 57 0.83 16.77 10.67
N GLY A 58 0.03 15.93 10.01
CA GLY A 58 0.10 15.71 8.57
C GLY A 58 1.28 14.84 8.13
N VAL A 59 2.00 14.23 9.08
CA VAL A 59 3.19 13.42 8.82
C VAL A 59 2.79 11.95 8.71
N PRO A 60 3.18 11.24 7.64
CA PRO A 60 3.01 9.80 7.54
C PRO A 60 3.78 9.05 8.63
N GLU A 61 3.10 8.10 9.26
CA GLU A 61 3.65 7.19 10.27
C GLU A 61 3.37 5.75 9.87
N LEU A 62 4.39 4.90 9.97
CA LEU A 62 4.23 3.46 9.76
C LEU A 62 3.35 2.87 10.87
N ALA A 63 2.21 2.28 10.49
CA ALA A 63 1.26 1.70 11.43
C ALA A 63 1.30 0.17 11.42
N HIS A 64 1.39 -0.45 10.25
CA HIS A 64 1.43 -1.91 10.15
C HIS A 64 2.14 -2.40 8.88
N VAL A 65 2.82 -3.55 8.98
CA VAL A 65 3.36 -4.28 7.82
C VAL A 65 2.97 -5.74 7.96
N ALA A 66 2.49 -6.35 6.87
CA ALA A 66 2.11 -7.75 6.86
C ALA A 66 2.59 -8.45 5.58
N GLY A 67 2.59 -9.79 5.59
CA GLY A 67 2.98 -10.62 4.45
C GLY A 67 4.46 -11.03 4.45
N ALA A 68 4.94 -11.46 3.30
CA ALA A 68 6.27 -12.03 3.17
C ALA A 68 7.36 -10.96 3.37
N GLY A 69 8.29 -11.20 4.30
CA GLY A 69 9.37 -10.26 4.61
C GLY A 69 8.93 -9.02 5.41
N ALA A 70 7.75 -9.05 6.05
CA ALA A 70 7.20 -7.91 6.79
C ALA A 70 8.16 -7.34 7.84
N GLU A 71 8.77 -8.19 8.68
CA GLU A 71 9.73 -7.73 9.70
C GLU A 71 10.93 -6.99 9.10
N GLN A 72 11.46 -7.49 7.98
CA GLN A 72 12.56 -6.86 7.27
C GLN A 72 12.15 -5.50 6.68
N LEU A 73 10.98 -5.45 6.03
CA LEU A 73 10.48 -4.21 5.44
C LEU A 73 10.13 -3.18 6.50
N GLN A 74 9.53 -3.60 7.62
CA GLN A 74 9.26 -2.73 8.76
C GLN A 74 10.55 -2.11 9.30
N ALA A 75 11.58 -2.92 9.56
CA ALA A 75 12.87 -2.41 10.04
C ALA A 75 13.53 -1.43 9.05
N VAL A 76 13.30 -1.61 7.75
CA VAL A 76 13.76 -0.68 6.70
C VAL A 76 12.99 0.64 6.76
N LEU A 77 11.66 0.59 6.83
CA LEU A 77 10.80 1.77 6.85
C LEU A 77 10.94 2.59 8.13
N GLU A 78 11.20 1.95 9.27
CA GLU A 78 11.45 2.65 10.55
C GLU A 78 12.79 3.43 10.56
N GLN A 79 13.73 3.11 9.67
CA GLN A 79 15.03 3.81 9.56
C GLN A 79 14.95 5.09 8.72
N ASP A 80 13.97 5.22 7.84
CA ASP A 80 13.79 6.38 6.97
C ASP A 80 12.44 7.07 7.26
N THR A 81 12.48 8.09 8.11
CA THR A 81 11.31 8.91 8.41
C THR A 81 11.14 10.10 7.45
N ALA A 82 12.04 10.27 6.47
CA ALA A 82 12.00 11.41 5.56
C ALA A 82 11.13 11.14 4.33
N ARG A 83 10.94 9.86 3.98
CA ARG A 83 10.15 9.40 2.83
C ARG A 83 9.18 8.30 3.26
N SER A 84 8.03 8.26 2.60
CA SER A 84 6.97 7.27 2.85
C SER A 84 6.25 6.95 1.54
N PHE A 85 5.46 5.89 1.52
CA PHE A 85 4.58 5.63 0.38
C PHE A 85 3.40 6.60 0.36
N ALA A 86 2.80 6.91 1.51
CA ALA A 86 1.72 7.87 1.65
C ALA A 86 2.14 9.31 1.30
N GLY A 87 3.43 9.64 1.44
CA GLY A 87 4.00 10.94 1.10
C GLY A 87 4.46 11.08 -0.36
N GLN A 88 4.24 10.08 -1.22
CA GLN A 88 4.59 10.18 -2.64
C GLN A 88 3.75 11.25 -3.35
N GLU A 89 4.38 11.96 -4.29
CA GLU A 89 3.68 12.96 -5.09
C GLU A 89 2.51 12.33 -5.86
N GLY A 90 1.32 12.92 -5.74
CA GLY A 90 0.10 12.43 -6.40
C GLY A 90 -0.74 11.44 -5.58
N VAL A 91 -0.28 10.98 -4.41
CA VAL A 91 -1.11 10.21 -3.46
C VAL A 91 -2.20 11.11 -2.87
N GLY A 92 -3.43 10.60 -2.81
CA GLY A 92 -4.61 11.32 -2.31
C GLY A 92 -5.61 11.59 -3.42
N PRO A 93 -5.27 12.44 -4.43
CA PRO A 93 -6.12 12.63 -5.61
C PRO A 93 -6.33 11.35 -6.42
N SER A 94 -5.36 10.43 -6.39
CA SER A 94 -5.42 9.14 -7.08
C SER A 94 -4.68 8.05 -6.31
N ALA A 95 -5.03 6.79 -6.58
CA ALA A 95 -4.12 5.68 -6.32
C ALA A 95 -2.93 5.76 -7.28
N LEU A 96 -1.79 5.20 -6.88
CA LEU A 96 -0.58 5.18 -7.70
C LEU A 96 -0.14 3.75 -8.00
N LEU A 97 0.47 3.55 -9.16
CA LEU A 97 1.22 2.35 -9.52
C LEU A 97 2.70 2.70 -9.64
N ILE A 98 3.53 1.96 -8.92
CA ILE A 98 4.98 2.04 -8.93
C ILE A 98 5.52 0.76 -9.53
N MET A 99 6.17 0.90 -10.69
CA MET A 99 6.74 -0.23 -11.43
C MET A 99 7.94 0.21 -12.27
N GLY A 100 8.72 -0.75 -12.74
CA GLY A 100 9.86 -0.51 -13.63
C GLY A 100 11.07 -1.34 -13.25
N GLN A 101 12.21 -0.92 -13.76
CA GLN A 101 13.54 -1.42 -13.49
C GLN A 101 14.28 -0.40 -12.63
N ALA A 102 15.09 -0.90 -11.72
CA ALA A 102 15.93 -0.08 -10.87
C ALA A 102 17.26 -0.77 -10.60
N GLU A 103 18.26 0.03 -10.22
CA GLU A 103 19.50 -0.42 -9.61
C GLU A 103 19.62 0.18 -8.20
N VAL A 104 20.19 -0.57 -7.24
CA VAL A 104 20.27 -0.14 -5.84
C VAL A 104 21.05 1.17 -5.66
N SER A 105 21.98 1.48 -6.57
CA SER A 105 22.76 2.71 -6.57
C SER A 105 22.03 3.94 -7.13
N GLU A 106 20.88 3.75 -7.78
CA GLU A 106 20.11 4.87 -8.33
C GLU A 106 19.40 5.65 -7.24
N GLU A 107 19.30 6.97 -7.42
CA GLU A 107 18.44 7.78 -6.57
C GLU A 107 16.98 7.44 -6.85
N SER A 108 16.27 6.99 -5.81
CA SER A 108 14.85 6.62 -5.89
C SER A 108 14.00 7.62 -5.10
N ALA A 109 12.74 7.82 -5.52
CA ALA A 109 11.75 8.53 -4.73
C ALA A 109 11.18 7.69 -3.57
N LEU A 110 11.45 6.37 -3.57
CA LEU A 110 11.01 5.45 -2.53
C LEU A 110 11.80 5.66 -1.23
N PRO A 111 11.26 5.19 -0.08
CA PRO A 111 12.01 5.20 1.17
C PRO A 111 13.33 4.42 1.05
N ALA A 112 14.34 4.87 1.77
CA ALA A 112 15.67 4.29 1.74
C ALA A 112 15.61 2.80 2.11
N GLY A 113 16.35 1.96 1.38
CA GLY A 113 16.38 0.51 1.59
C GLY A 113 15.18 -0.26 1.01
N VAL A 114 14.04 0.40 0.72
CA VAL A 114 12.88 -0.27 0.07
C VAL A 114 13.27 -0.84 -1.28
N LEU A 115 14.11 -0.14 -2.04
CA LEU A 115 14.56 -0.62 -3.35
C LEU A 115 15.28 -1.97 -3.24
N ARG A 116 16.14 -2.14 -2.23
CA ARG A 116 16.86 -3.40 -1.99
C ARG A 116 15.89 -4.51 -1.55
N PHE A 117 14.84 -4.17 -0.80
CA PHE A 117 13.77 -5.10 -0.46
C PHE A 117 13.00 -5.57 -1.70
N LEU A 118 12.57 -4.63 -2.56
CA LEU A 118 11.82 -4.94 -3.78
C LEU A 118 12.64 -5.74 -4.80
N LEU A 119 13.96 -5.53 -4.83
CA LEU A 119 14.89 -6.29 -5.67
C LEU A 119 15.32 -7.63 -5.06
N GLU A 120 14.79 -8.01 -3.89
CA GLU A 120 15.08 -9.27 -3.20
C GLU A 120 16.59 -9.52 -3.01
N GLY A 121 17.34 -8.44 -2.76
CA GLY A 121 18.79 -8.48 -2.58
C GLY A 121 19.63 -8.43 -3.86
N ALA A 122 19.01 -8.41 -5.04
CA ALA A 122 19.72 -8.14 -6.29
C ALA A 122 20.17 -6.66 -6.39
N GLU A 123 21.27 -6.43 -7.11
CA GLU A 123 21.79 -5.07 -7.33
C GLU A 123 21.00 -4.31 -8.40
N SER A 124 20.32 -5.01 -9.31
CA SER A 124 19.38 -4.44 -10.27
C SER A 124 18.32 -5.44 -10.69
N GLY A 125 17.16 -4.94 -11.15
CA GLY A 125 16.05 -5.81 -11.55
C GLY A 125 14.72 -5.09 -11.71
N MET A 126 13.66 -5.88 -11.89
CA MET A 126 12.28 -5.40 -11.95
C MET A 126 11.69 -5.26 -10.53
N LEU A 127 11.04 -4.14 -10.23
CA LEU A 127 10.40 -3.91 -8.92
C LEU A 127 9.05 -4.61 -8.72
N GLY A 128 8.51 -5.22 -9.78
CA GLY A 128 7.14 -5.73 -9.79
C GLY A 128 6.07 -4.64 -9.94
N PHE A 129 4.91 -4.83 -9.34
CA PHE A 129 3.74 -3.96 -9.43
C PHE A 129 3.30 -3.54 -8.04
N ASN A 130 3.64 -2.31 -7.65
CA ASN A 130 3.38 -1.83 -6.29
C ASN A 130 2.30 -0.74 -6.33
N TYR A 131 1.19 -0.96 -5.64
CA TYR A 131 0.02 -0.08 -5.68
C TYR A 131 -0.06 0.71 -4.38
N VAL A 132 -0.03 2.04 -4.45
CA VAL A 132 -0.27 2.91 -3.29
C VAL A 132 -1.71 3.38 -3.33
N LEU A 133 -2.52 2.87 -2.42
CA LEU A 133 -3.94 3.14 -2.35
C LEU A 133 -4.23 4.15 -1.23
N PRO A 134 -4.59 5.41 -1.52
CA PRO A 134 -4.86 6.39 -0.49
C PRO A 134 -6.11 6.02 0.31
N LEU A 135 -6.07 6.24 1.61
CA LEU A 135 -7.22 6.19 2.50
C LEU A 135 -7.67 7.63 2.73
N THR A 136 -8.87 7.98 2.29
CA THR A 136 -9.31 9.38 2.20
C THR A 136 -10.58 9.62 3.01
N GLY A 137 -10.61 10.68 3.80
CA GLY A 137 -11.81 11.09 4.53
C GLY A 137 -12.87 11.72 3.64
N THR A 138 -13.98 12.15 4.26
CA THR A 138 -15.17 12.66 3.57
C THR A 138 -14.95 13.91 2.73
N GLU A 139 -13.91 14.70 3.02
CA GLU A 139 -13.57 15.93 2.30
C GLU A 139 -12.33 15.74 1.41
N GLY A 140 -11.92 14.49 1.18
CA GLY A 140 -10.75 14.15 0.38
C GLY A 140 -9.42 14.32 1.12
N GLN A 141 -9.44 14.59 2.42
CA GLN A 141 -8.21 14.63 3.22
C GLN A 141 -7.55 13.24 3.26
N LEU A 142 -6.23 13.19 3.07
CA LEU A 142 -5.48 11.95 3.16
C LEU A 142 -5.38 11.53 4.64
N LEU A 143 -5.90 10.35 4.97
CA LEU A 143 -5.85 9.74 6.29
C LEU A 143 -4.72 8.70 6.42
N GLY A 144 -4.21 8.24 5.28
CA GLY A 144 -3.15 7.24 5.21
C GLY A 144 -3.05 6.65 3.82
N ALA A 145 -2.24 5.61 3.67
CA ALA A 145 -2.19 4.81 2.46
C ALA A 145 -2.01 3.32 2.79
N LEU A 146 -2.60 2.50 1.95
CA LEU A 146 -2.40 1.05 1.91
C LEU A 146 -1.52 0.75 0.69
N THR A 147 -0.29 0.29 0.91
CA THR A 147 0.61 -0.10 -0.17
C THR A 147 0.60 -1.60 -0.36
N LEU A 148 0.26 -2.05 -1.57
CA LEU A 148 0.28 -3.45 -1.98
C LEU A 148 1.57 -3.67 -2.77
N ILE A 149 2.49 -4.46 -2.22
CA ILE A 149 3.73 -4.83 -2.90
C ILE A 149 3.52 -6.19 -3.56
N ARG A 150 3.58 -6.20 -4.90
CA ARG A 150 3.64 -7.43 -5.69
C ARG A 150 4.99 -7.55 -6.35
N ARG A 151 5.73 -8.60 -6.00
CA ARG A 151 7.03 -8.94 -6.57
C ARG A 151 6.90 -9.20 -8.06
N ALA A 152 8.00 -9.04 -8.79
CA ALA A 152 8.02 -9.26 -10.22
C ALA A 152 7.51 -10.65 -10.64
N ALA A 153 7.78 -11.68 -9.82
CA ALA A 153 7.32 -13.05 -10.04
C ALA A 153 5.79 -13.22 -9.89
N SER A 154 5.14 -12.39 -9.09
CA SER A 154 3.70 -12.49 -8.77
C SER A 154 2.81 -11.78 -9.79
N GLY A 155 3.39 -11.00 -10.71
CA GLY A 155 2.67 -10.24 -11.73
C GLY A 155 1.79 -9.11 -11.16
N PRO A 156 1.00 -8.44 -12.00
CA PRO A 156 0.05 -7.42 -11.56
C PRO A 156 -1.16 -8.03 -10.84
N LEU A 157 -2.01 -7.19 -10.26
CA LEU A 157 -3.33 -7.63 -9.80
C LEU A 157 -4.12 -8.26 -10.97
N ASN A 158 -4.89 -9.30 -10.67
CA ASN A 158 -5.76 -9.98 -11.64
C ASN A 158 -7.03 -9.14 -11.94
N HIS A 159 -7.99 -9.73 -12.66
CA HIS A 159 -9.17 -9.00 -13.12
C HIS A 159 -10.20 -8.62 -12.04
N GLU A 160 -10.25 -9.30 -10.90
CA GLU A 160 -11.22 -9.04 -9.81
C GLU A 160 -10.57 -8.36 -8.59
N GLN A 161 -9.29 -8.63 -8.36
CA GLN A 161 -8.55 -8.12 -7.21
C GLN A 161 -8.62 -6.58 -7.09
N PRO A 162 -8.49 -5.77 -8.16
CA PRO A 162 -8.59 -4.31 -8.06
C PRO A 162 -9.96 -3.84 -7.57
N ASN A 163 -11.05 -4.49 -8.00
CA ASN A 163 -12.41 -4.16 -7.54
C ASN A 163 -12.57 -4.47 -6.05
N ILE A 164 -12.06 -5.61 -5.58
CA ILE A 164 -12.10 -5.99 -4.16
C ILE A 164 -11.22 -5.06 -3.32
N CYS A 165 -10.02 -4.73 -3.80
CA CYS A 165 -9.12 -3.77 -3.16
C CYS A 165 -9.79 -2.40 -3.03
N GLU A 166 -10.47 -1.92 -4.09
CA GLU A 166 -11.20 -0.66 -4.05
C GLU A 166 -12.38 -0.70 -3.08
N GLY A 167 -13.18 -1.76 -3.10
CA GLY A 167 -14.31 -1.94 -2.19
C GLY A 167 -13.85 -1.90 -0.74
N LEU A 168 -12.84 -2.68 -0.38
CA LEU A 168 -12.32 -2.72 0.98
C LEU A 168 -11.64 -1.39 1.37
N ARG A 169 -10.87 -0.78 0.46
CA ARG A 169 -10.23 0.53 0.69
C ARG A 169 -11.27 1.59 1.03
N ARG A 170 -12.42 1.62 0.34
CA ARG A 170 -13.50 2.57 0.62
C ARG A 170 -14.12 2.34 1.99
N GLU A 171 -14.42 1.10 2.35
CA GLU A 171 -14.95 0.75 3.66
C GLU A 171 -13.97 1.15 4.79
N LEU A 172 -12.68 0.82 4.63
CA LEU A 172 -11.64 1.20 5.60
C LEU A 172 -11.48 2.72 5.69
N SER A 173 -11.53 3.44 4.56
CA SER A 173 -11.48 4.90 4.55
C SER A 173 -12.62 5.53 5.34
N GLN A 174 -13.84 4.99 5.22
CA GLN A 174 -15.00 5.44 5.99
C GLN A 174 -14.85 5.19 7.49
N MET A 175 -14.18 4.09 7.90
CA MET A 175 -13.96 3.78 9.31
C MET A 175 -12.90 4.68 9.96
N LEU A 176 -11.95 5.18 9.16
CA LEU A 176 -10.88 6.06 9.61
C LEU A 176 -11.32 7.53 9.72
N ALA A 177 -12.30 7.95 8.90
CA ALA A 177 -12.95 9.26 9.01
C ALA A 177 -13.68 9.41 10.36
#